data_AF-A0A3N5TAF0-F1
#
_entry.id   AF-A0A3N5TAF0-F1
#
_cell.length_a   1.000
_cell.length_b   1.000
_cell.length_c   1.000
_cell.angle_alpha   90.00
_cell.angle_beta   90.00
_cell.angle_gamma   90.00
#
_symmetry.space_group_name_H-M   'P 1'
#
loop_
_entity.id
_entity.type
_entity.pdbx_description
1 polymer ?
#
loop_
_entity_poly.entity_id
_entity_poly.type
_entity_poly.pdbx_seq_one_letter_code
_entity_poly.pdbx_strand_id
1 'polypeptide(L)'
;MILLTVTTAVRGFGAGLIYDVALVSLPVRHTIGVIPFARYAAALFMGRGVRTYGPVSILGALLTVAVTIAAFVLDEPPIVTGSISTAMLATALAFAGTFRALPAVLSLRQAPEDEALLSQTLDRFAVWHTFSTVCQLISFIALVIALANI
;
A
#
# COMPACT_ATOMS: atom_id res chain seq x y z
N MET A 1 -2.46 -8.69 -22.65
CA MET A 1 -3.67 -7.82 -22.65
C MET A 1 -4.55 -7.96 -21.41
N ILE A 2 -5.36 -9.03 -21.27
CA ILE A 2 -6.36 -9.13 -20.19
C ILE A 2 -5.71 -9.15 -18.81
N LEU A 3 -4.65 -9.96 -18.63
CA LEU A 3 -3.94 -10.06 -17.35
C LEU A 3 -3.43 -8.69 -16.89
N LEU A 4 -2.71 -7.95 -17.74
CA LEU A 4 -2.21 -6.63 -17.37
C LEU A 4 -3.34 -5.63 -17.08
N THR A 5 -4.43 -5.68 -17.83
CA THR A 5 -5.58 -4.79 -17.60
C THR A 5 -6.18 -5.05 -16.21
N VAL A 6 -6.41 -6.32 -15.87
CA VAL A 6 -6.91 -6.73 -14.55
C VAL A 6 -5.92 -6.37 -13.44
N THR A 7 -4.62 -6.64 -13.64
CA THR A 7 -3.57 -6.25 -12.70
C THR A 7 -3.58 -4.74 -12.45
N THR A 8 -3.64 -3.95 -13.51
CA THR A 8 -3.65 -2.48 -13.43
C THR A 8 -4.88 -1.97 -12.67
N ALA A 9 -6.06 -2.52 -12.95
CA ALA A 9 -7.29 -2.17 -12.25
C ALA A 9 -7.22 -2.49 -10.75
N VAL A 10 -6.81 -3.71 -10.39
CA VAL A 10 -6.70 -4.14 -8.98
C VAL A 10 -5.64 -3.31 -8.24
N ARG A 11 -4.50 -3.02 -8.87
CA ARG A 11 -3.44 -2.18 -8.29
C ARG A 11 -3.89 -0.73 -8.14
N GLY A 12 -4.69 -0.20 -9.08
CA GLY A 12 -5.33 1.10 -8.98
C GLY A 12 -6.28 1.22 -7.78
N PHE A 13 -7.14 0.22 -7.58
CA PHE A 13 -7.98 0.14 -6.37
C PHE A 13 -7.13 0.14 -5.09
N GLY A 14 -6.10 -0.71 -5.02
CA GLY A 14 -5.20 -0.75 -3.86
C GLY A 14 -4.45 0.57 -3.62
N ALA A 15 -4.00 1.23 -4.69
CA ALA A 15 -3.33 2.52 -4.63
C ALA A 15 -4.27 3.63 -4.11
N GLY A 16 -5.53 3.65 -4.55
CA GLY A 16 -6.52 4.60 -4.05
C GLY A 16 -6.80 4.44 -2.55
N LEU A 17 -6.97 3.18 -2.09
CA LEU A 17 -7.23 2.90 -0.67
C LEU A 17 -6.08 3.34 0.24
N ILE A 18 -4.83 3.06 -0.15
CA ILE A 18 -3.68 3.42 0.68
C ILE A 18 -3.39 4.93 0.63
N TYR A 19 -3.64 5.57 -0.51
CA TYR A 19 -3.53 7.02 -0.72
C TYR A 19 -4.48 7.82 0.18
N ASP A 20 -5.75 7.39 0.28
CA ASP A 20 -6.73 8.00 1.17
C ASP A 20 -6.24 8.04 2.62
N VAL A 21 -5.71 6.92 3.12
CA VAL A 21 -5.16 6.87 4.48
C VAL A 21 -3.99 7.84 4.65
N ALA A 22 -3.11 7.95 3.65
CA ALA A 22 -1.92 8.78 3.74
C ALA A 22 -2.22 10.29 3.72
N LEU A 23 -3.15 10.72 2.89
CA LEU A 23 -3.41 12.15 2.66
C LEU A 23 -4.63 12.69 3.38
N VAL A 24 -5.63 11.85 3.65
CA VAL A 24 -6.87 12.26 4.31
C VAL A 24 -6.83 11.85 5.77
N SER A 25 -6.63 10.56 6.05
CA SER A 25 -6.72 10.07 7.44
C SER A 25 -5.56 10.52 8.32
N LEU A 26 -4.30 10.38 7.86
CA LEU A 26 -3.13 10.69 8.69
C LEU A 26 -3.04 12.14 9.17
N PRO A 27 -3.33 13.17 8.34
CA PRO A 27 -3.28 14.57 8.79
C PRO A 27 -4.35 14.92 9.83
N VAL A 28 -5.50 14.23 9.82
CA VAL A 28 -6.60 14.45 10.78
C VAL A 28 -6.14 14.26 12.23
N ARG A 29 -5.08 13.46 12.47
CA ARG A 29 -4.49 13.28 13.81
C ARG A 29 -4.06 14.59 14.48
N HIS A 30 -3.66 15.59 13.69
CA HIS A 30 -3.27 16.90 14.20
C HIS A 30 -4.47 17.79 14.58
N THR A 31 -5.68 17.45 14.12
CA THR A 31 -6.90 18.20 14.41
C THR A 31 -7.69 17.60 15.56
N ILE A 32 -7.84 16.26 15.60
CA ILE A 32 -8.64 15.57 16.61
C ILE A 32 -7.84 15.11 17.84
N GLY A 33 -6.51 15.24 17.78
CA GLY A 33 -5.59 14.78 18.83
C GLY A 33 -5.15 13.32 18.68
N VAL A 34 -4.05 13.00 19.37
CA VAL A 34 -3.34 11.71 19.26
C VAL A 34 -4.19 10.55 19.78
N ILE A 35 -4.80 10.71 20.97
CA ILE A 35 -5.60 9.66 21.62
C ILE A 35 -6.87 9.30 20.81
N PRO A 36 -7.72 10.26 20.39
CA PRO A 36 -8.89 9.96 19.56
C PRO A 36 -8.51 9.33 18.22
N PHE A 37 -7.42 9.80 17.59
CA PHE A 37 -6.93 9.22 16.34
C PHE A 37 -6.44 7.79 16.52
N ALA A 38 -5.70 7.47 17.60
CA ALA A 38 -5.26 6.11 17.86
C ALA A 38 -6.43 5.15 18.07
N ARG A 39 -7.50 5.58 18.76
CA ARG A 39 -8.72 4.78 18.91
C ARG A 39 -9.39 4.52 17.56
N TYR A 40 -9.49 5.56 16.72
CA TYR A 40 -9.96 5.42 15.34
C TYR A 40 -9.09 4.44 14.53
N ALA A 41 -7.77 4.61 14.55
CA ALA A 41 -6.83 3.76 13.82
C ALA A 41 -6.86 2.31 14.31
N ALA A 42 -6.93 2.08 15.62
CA ALA A 42 -7.11 0.75 16.19
C ALA A 42 -8.41 0.10 15.70
N ALA A 43 -9.53 0.84 15.74
CA ALA A 43 -10.82 0.35 15.24
C ALA A 43 -10.80 0.07 13.73
N LEU A 44 -10.14 0.93 12.94
CA LEU A 44 -10.00 0.78 11.50
C LEU A 44 -9.20 -0.48 11.16
N PHE A 45 -7.98 -0.60 11.66
CA PHE A 45 -7.06 -1.67 11.28
C PHE A 45 -7.37 -3.01 11.95
N MET A 46 -7.78 -3.03 13.22
CA MET A 46 -8.09 -4.27 13.95
C MET A 46 -9.54 -4.73 13.76
N GLY A 47 -10.40 -3.84 13.27
CA GLY A 47 -11.74 -4.19 12.84
C GLY A 47 -11.73 -4.77 11.42
N ARG A 48 -12.51 -4.16 10.52
CA ARG A 48 -12.66 -4.66 9.14
C ARG A 48 -11.47 -4.33 8.24
N GLY A 49 -10.60 -3.39 8.60
CA GLY A 49 -9.53 -2.89 7.73
C GLY A 49 -8.61 -3.99 7.21
N VAL A 50 -8.01 -4.81 8.07
CA VAL A 50 -7.14 -5.91 7.61
C VAL A 50 -7.90 -6.90 6.71
N ARG A 51 -9.18 -7.19 7.02
CA ARG A 51 -10.01 -8.12 6.24
C ARG A 51 -10.38 -7.56 4.87
N THR A 52 -10.45 -6.23 4.72
CA THR A 52 -10.78 -5.56 3.45
C THR A 52 -9.53 -5.25 2.63
N TYR A 53 -8.48 -4.70 3.25
CA TYR A 53 -7.25 -4.29 2.56
C TYR A 53 -6.33 -5.47 2.24
N GLY A 54 -6.28 -6.47 3.12
CA GLY A 54 -5.41 -7.64 2.98
C GLY A 54 -5.62 -8.39 1.66
N PRO A 55 -6.86 -8.81 1.33
CA PRO A 55 -7.13 -9.52 0.08
C PRO A 55 -6.76 -8.72 -1.17
N VAL A 56 -7.06 -7.41 -1.20
CA VAL A 56 -6.73 -6.54 -2.34
C VAL A 56 -5.22 -6.42 -2.53
N SER A 57 -4.47 -6.22 -1.44
CA SER A 57 -3.01 -6.13 -1.47
C SER A 57 -2.36 -7.44 -1.92
N ILE A 58 -2.81 -8.58 -1.38
CA ILE A 58 -2.28 -9.90 -1.72
C ILE A 58 -2.60 -10.25 -3.18
N LEU A 59 -3.86 -10.08 -3.59
CA LEU A 59 -4.27 -10.34 -4.97
C LEU A 59 -3.50 -9.45 -5.95
N GLY A 60 -3.37 -8.16 -5.65
CA GLY A 60 -2.58 -7.23 -6.46
C GLY A 60 -1.12 -7.65 -6.57
N ALA A 61 -0.51 -8.13 -5.49
CA ALA A 61 0.87 -8.62 -5.52
C ALA A 61 1.02 -9.88 -6.40
N LEU A 62 0.14 -10.87 -6.22
CA LEU A 62 0.15 -12.10 -7.02
C LEU A 62 -0.05 -11.81 -8.51
N LEU A 63 -0.98 -10.91 -8.84
CA LEU A 63 -1.21 -10.46 -10.22
C LEU A 63 -0.01 -9.71 -10.80
N THR A 64 0.72 -8.94 -9.98
CA THR A 64 1.96 -8.27 -10.40
C THR A 64 3.07 -9.27 -10.70
N VAL A 65 3.21 -10.31 -9.88
CA VAL A 65 4.14 -11.43 -10.14
C VAL A 65 3.77 -12.13 -11.44
N ALA A 66 2.50 -12.49 -11.61
CA ALA A 66 2.03 -13.21 -12.79
C ALA A 66 2.25 -12.41 -14.08
N VAL A 67 1.96 -11.10 -14.08
CA VAL A 67 2.17 -10.24 -15.25
C VAL A 67 3.65 -10.02 -15.55
N THR A 68 4.51 -10.00 -14.51
CA THR A 68 5.97 -9.94 -14.69
C THR A 68 6.49 -11.19 -15.39
N ILE A 69 6.09 -12.37 -14.91
CA ILE A 69 6.48 -13.64 -15.55
C ILE A 69 5.97 -13.68 -16.99
N ALA A 70 4.71 -13.30 -17.23
CA ALA A 70 4.14 -13.26 -18.57
C ALA A 70 4.90 -12.33 -19.52
N ALA A 71 5.32 -11.15 -19.06
CA ALA A 71 6.07 -10.19 -19.88
C ALA A 71 7.41 -10.78 -20.37
N PHE A 72 8.13 -11.51 -19.52
CA PHE A 72 9.38 -12.18 -19.91
C PHE A 72 9.14 -13.40 -20.80
N VAL A 73 8.06 -14.17 -20.57
CA VAL A 73 7.75 -15.37 -21.38
C VAL A 73 7.27 -15.01 -22.78
N LEU A 74 6.53 -13.91 -22.92
CA LEU A 74 5.96 -13.44 -24.18
C LEU A 74 6.92 -12.52 -24.96
N ASP A 75 8.11 -12.26 -24.43
CA ASP A 75 9.12 -11.36 -25.02
C ASP A 75 8.55 -9.96 -25.34
N GLU A 76 7.80 -9.41 -24.38
CA GLU A 76 7.17 -8.10 -24.53
C GLU A 76 8.22 -6.99 -24.74
N PRO A 77 7.86 -5.90 -25.45
CA PRO A 77 8.79 -4.81 -25.76
C PRO A 77 9.55 -4.30 -24.52
N PRO A 78 10.82 -3.85 -24.66
CA PRO A 78 11.64 -3.44 -23.52
C PRO A 78 11.00 -2.38 -22.62
N ILE A 79 10.21 -1.47 -23.18
CA ILE A 79 9.46 -0.46 -22.43
C ILE A 79 8.37 -1.07 -21.54
N VAL A 80 7.69 -2.11 -22.02
CA VAL A 80 6.64 -2.84 -21.28
C VAL A 80 7.27 -3.65 -20.17
N THR A 81 8.27 -4.46 -20.50
CA THR A 81 8.99 -5.32 -19.56
C THR A 81 9.71 -4.51 -18.48
N GLY A 82 10.35 -3.38 -18.83
CA GLY A 82 10.97 -2.46 -17.87
C GLY A 82 9.97 -1.79 -16.92
N SER A 83 8.80 -1.39 -17.44
CA SER A 83 7.74 -0.79 -16.64
C SER A 83 7.12 -1.81 -15.67
N ILE A 84 6.83 -3.02 -16.14
CA ILE A 84 6.31 -4.12 -15.28
C ILE A 84 7.34 -4.52 -14.23
N SER A 85 8.63 -4.59 -14.56
CA SER A 85 9.70 -4.90 -13.61
C SER A 85 9.80 -3.82 -12.51
N THR A 86 9.67 -2.55 -12.90
CA THR A 86 9.58 -1.43 -11.94
C THR A 86 8.36 -1.58 -11.03
N ALA A 87 7.21 -1.96 -11.59
CA ALA A 87 6.01 -2.20 -10.81
C ALA A 87 6.18 -3.34 -9.80
N MET A 88 6.89 -4.40 -10.17
CA MET A 88 7.20 -5.53 -9.30
C MET A 88 8.14 -5.14 -8.16
N LEU A 89 9.23 -4.43 -8.46
CA LEU A 89 10.15 -3.94 -7.44
C LEU A 89 9.46 -2.97 -6.47
N ALA A 90 8.69 -2.02 -6.99
CA ALA A 90 7.94 -1.08 -6.17
C ALA A 90 6.89 -1.80 -5.30
N THR A 91 6.26 -2.86 -5.81
CA THR A 91 5.38 -3.71 -5.00
C THR A 91 6.12 -4.36 -3.84
N ALA A 92 7.29 -4.96 -4.09
CA ALA A 92 8.09 -5.58 -3.03
C ALA A 92 8.49 -4.57 -1.94
N LEU A 93 8.90 -3.36 -2.35
CA LEU A 93 9.22 -2.27 -1.42
C LEU A 93 7.98 -1.79 -0.62
N ALA A 94 6.82 -1.69 -1.26
CA ALA A 94 5.58 -1.33 -0.58
C ALA A 94 5.21 -2.35 0.52
N PHE A 95 5.41 -3.64 0.26
CA PHE A 95 5.23 -4.68 1.27
C PHE A 95 6.25 -4.56 2.40
N ALA A 96 7.52 -4.28 2.10
CA ALA A 96 8.54 -4.06 3.13
C ALA A 96 8.15 -2.89 4.08
N GLY A 97 7.63 -1.80 3.52
CA GLY A 97 7.09 -0.69 4.31
C GLY A 97 5.88 -1.09 5.16
N THR A 98 4.96 -1.86 4.58
CA THR A 98 3.78 -2.37 5.30
C THR A 98 4.17 -3.27 6.47
N PHE A 99 5.15 -4.17 6.27
CA PHE A 99 5.70 -5.00 7.34
C PHE A 99 6.35 -4.18 8.45
N ARG A 100 7.01 -3.06 8.11
CA ARG A 100 7.60 -2.14 9.11
C ARG A 100 6.55 -1.30 9.83
N ALA A 101 5.41 -1.01 9.20
CA ALA A 101 4.28 -0.29 9.80
C ALA A 101 3.44 -1.19 10.73
N LEU A 102 3.40 -2.49 10.47
CA LEU A 102 2.55 -3.45 11.18
C LEU A 102 2.76 -3.48 12.71
N PRO A 103 4.00 -3.46 13.26
CA PRO A 103 4.21 -3.42 14.70
C PRO A 103 3.57 -2.19 15.36
N ALA A 104 3.62 -1.04 14.69
CA ALA A 104 3.03 0.19 15.20
C ALA A 104 1.50 0.10 15.27
N VAL A 105 0.86 -0.49 14.25
CA VAL A 105 -0.59 -0.76 14.26
C VAL A 105 -0.95 -1.74 15.38
N LEU A 106 -0.18 -2.81 15.55
CA LEU A 106 -0.43 -3.82 16.58
C LEU A 106 -0.30 -3.25 18.00
N SER A 107 0.66 -2.35 18.24
CA SER A 107 0.80 -1.68 19.54
C SER A 107 -0.39 -0.78 19.89
N LEU A 108 -1.15 -0.28 18.90
CA LEU A 108 -2.38 0.48 19.16
C LEU A 108 -3.48 -0.37 19.82
N ARG A 109 -3.38 -1.71 19.81
CA ARG A 109 -4.35 -2.61 20.46
C ARG A 109 -4.44 -2.41 21.95
N GLN A 110 -3.30 -2.07 22.54
CA GLN A 110 -3.17 -1.91 23.98
C GLN A 110 -3.63 -0.53 24.45
N ALA A 111 -3.95 0.38 23.50
CA ALA A 111 -4.39 1.75 23.73
C ALA A 111 -3.77 2.41 24.97
N PRO A 112 -2.43 2.55 25.04
CA PRO A 112 -1.79 3.18 26.18
C PRO A 112 -2.38 4.59 26.38
N GLU A 113 -2.73 4.95 27.61
CA GLU A 113 -3.15 6.33 27.94
C GLU A 113 -1.97 7.32 27.91
N ASP A 114 -0.76 6.83 27.64
CA ASP A 114 0.44 7.65 27.43
C ASP A 114 0.44 8.26 26.02
N GLU A 115 0.11 9.54 25.96
CA GLU A 115 0.05 10.31 24.73
C GLU A 115 1.41 10.41 24.02
N ALA A 116 2.52 10.47 24.75
CA ALA A 116 3.85 10.61 24.16
C ALA A 116 4.28 9.33 23.43
N LEU A 117 4.07 8.17 24.06
CA LEU A 117 4.31 6.86 23.46
C LEU A 117 3.42 6.64 22.23
N LEU A 118 2.18 7.11 22.31
CA LEU A 118 1.21 6.98 21.23
C LEU A 118 1.58 7.86 20.02
N SER A 119 2.02 9.10 20.25
CA SER A 119 2.50 10.00 19.20
C SER A 119 3.68 9.39 18.46
N GLN A 120 4.70 8.90 19.19
CA GLN A 120 5.87 8.28 18.58
C GLN A 120 5.50 7.05 17.73
N THR A 121 4.55 6.25 18.21
CA THR A 121 4.04 5.08 17.49
C THR A 121 3.34 5.48 16.19
N LEU A 122 2.49 6.50 16.25
CA LEU A 122 1.75 7.02 15.09
C LEU A 122 2.68 7.70 14.08
N ASP A 123 3.72 8.39 14.52
CA ASP A 123 4.70 8.99 13.62
C ASP A 123 5.51 7.92 12.87
N ARG A 124 5.95 6.87 13.59
CA ARG A 124 6.60 5.72 12.95
C ARG A 124 5.67 5.03 11.96
N PHE A 125 4.39 4.85 12.32
CA PHE A 125 3.38 4.33 11.40
C PHE A 125 3.25 5.23 10.16
N ALA A 126 3.12 6.55 10.35
CA ALA A 126 2.96 7.51 9.27
C ALA A 126 4.13 7.48 8.29
N VAL A 127 5.37 7.38 8.77
CA VAL A 127 6.57 7.27 7.90
C VAL A 127 6.51 6.01 7.03
N TRP A 128 6.32 4.84 7.64
CA TRP A 128 6.32 3.58 6.90
C TRP A 128 5.09 3.41 6.01
N HIS A 129 3.94 3.93 6.42
CA HIS A 129 2.72 3.98 5.60
C HIS A 129 2.89 4.89 4.39
N THR A 130 3.46 6.08 4.58
CA THR A 130 3.74 7.02 3.49
C THR A 130 4.74 6.43 2.50
N PHE A 131 5.82 5.82 2.98
CA PHE A 131 6.76 5.10 2.14
C PHE A 131 6.06 4.01 1.30
N SER A 132 5.23 3.18 1.94
CA SER A 132 4.46 2.14 1.26
C SER A 132 3.51 2.71 0.21
N THR A 133 2.87 3.85 0.53
CA THR A 133 1.96 4.57 -0.37
C THR A 133 2.68 5.04 -1.62
N VAL A 134 3.84 5.68 -1.47
CA VAL A 134 4.65 6.14 -2.61
C VAL A 134 5.05 4.96 -3.50
N CYS A 135 5.55 3.86 -2.91
CA CYS A 135 5.89 2.66 -3.67
C CYS A 135 4.67 2.04 -4.38
N GLN A 136 3.50 2.02 -3.74
CA GLN A 136 2.28 1.50 -4.35
C GLN A 136 1.81 2.37 -5.53
N LEU A 137 1.92 3.70 -5.42
CA LEU A 137 1.62 4.63 -6.51
C LEU A 137 2.59 4.47 -7.69
N ILE A 138 3.90 4.38 -7.42
CA ILE A 138 4.91 4.09 -8.45
C ILE A 138 4.56 2.79 -9.18
N SER A 139 4.20 1.75 -8.43
CA SER A 139 3.80 0.47 -9.02
C SER A 139 2.58 0.60 -9.93
N PHE A 140 1.54 1.31 -9.49
CA PHE A 140 0.35 1.55 -10.30
C PHE A 140 0.68 2.36 -11.57
N ILE A 141 1.42 3.46 -11.44
CA ILE A 141 1.82 4.32 -12.57
C ILE A 141 2.63 3.52 -13.58
N ALA A 142 3.58 2.69 -13.13
CA ALA A 142 4.37 1.85 -14.01
C ALA A 142 3.51 0.83 -14.78
N LEU A 143 2.47 0.26 -14.16
CA LEU A 143 1.52 -0.62 -14.86
C LEU A 143 0.66 0.13 -15.88
N VAL A 144 0.28 1.37 -15.59
CA VAL A 144 -0.43 2.24 -16.57
C VAL A 144 0.47 2.54 -17.76
N ILE A 145 1.76 2.85 -17.54
CA ILE A 145 2.73 3.06 -18.61
C ILE A 145 2.88 1.78 -19.45
N ALA A 146 3.02 0.61 -18.81
CA ALA A 146 3.07 -0.65 -19.53
C ALA A 146 1.83 -0.86 -20.39
N LEU A 147 0.63 -0.64 -19.85
CA LEU A 147 -0.64 -0.81 -20.54
C LEU A 147 -0.79 0.15 -21.74
N ALA A 148 -0.23 1.36 -21.66
CA ALA A 148 -0.28 2.35 -22.72
C ALA A 148 0.73 2.10 -23.86
N ASN A 149 1.68 1.18 -23.68
CA ASN A 149 2.76 0.90 -24.64
C ASN A 149 2.73 -0.55 -25.17
N ILE A 150 1.57 -1.18 -25.09
CA ILE A 150 1.29 -2.53 -25.59
C ILE A 150 0.44 -2.45 -26.84
#